data_AF-X0UDM6-F1
#
_entry.id   AF-X0UDM6-F1
#
_cell.length_a   1.000
_cell.length_b   1.000
_cell.length_c   1.000
_cell.angle_alpha   90.00
_cell.angle_beta   90.00
_cell.angle_gamma   90.00
#
_symmetry.space_group_name_H-M   'P 1'
#
loop_
_entity.id
_entity.type
_entity.pdbx_description
1 polymer ?
#
loop_
_entity_poly.entity_id
_entity_poly.type
_entity_poly.pdbx_seq_one_letter_code
_entity_poly.pdbx_strand_id
1 'polypeptide(L)' 'MIELSAEVVTFLMLGGVFALVLTGFPIAFVIGSVAFIVGILIFGPDITYHILYTRFYGLSLNYPYLAVPLFT' A
#
# COMPACT_ATOMS: atom_id res chain seq x y z
N MET A 1 -12.17 14.93 -3.06
CA MET A 1 -11.55 13.79 -2.34
C MET A 1 -12.62 13.30 -1.42
N ILE A 2 -13.04 12.03 -1.49
CA ILE A 2 -14.28 11.61 -0.82
C ILE A 2 -14.13 11.87 0.67
N GLU A 3 -15.06 12.62 1.25
CA GLU A 3 -15.09 12.86 2.69
C GLU A 3 -15.54 11.58 3.40
N LEU A 4 -14.55 10.75 3.75
CA LEU A 4 -14.75 9.54 4.54
C LEU A 4 -14.37 9.82 5.99
N SER A 5 -15.17 9.29 6.92
CA SER A 5 -14.82 9.35 8.33
C SER A 5 -13.59 8.48 8.62
N ALA A 6 -12.88 8.77 9.71
CA ALA A 6 -11.68 8.01 10.10
C ALA A 6 -11.99 6.52 10.33
N GLU A 7 -13.19 6.21 10.84
CA GLU A 7 -13.67 4.85 11.06
C GLU A 7 -13.81 4.10 9.74
N VAL A 8 -14.38 4.75 8.71
CA VAL A 8 -14.53 4.14 7.38
C VAL A 8 -13.16 3.92 6.73
N VAL A 9 -12.25 4.89 6.82
CA VAL A 9 -10.88 4.72 6.31
C VAL A 9 -10.17 3.57 7.01
N THR A 10 -10.32 3.46 8.33
CA THR A 10 -9.74 2.36 9.12
C THR A 10 -10.31 1.02 8.68
N PHE A 11 -11.63 0.93 8.51
CA PHE A 11 -12.28 -0.30 8.05
C PHE A 11 -11.83 -0.70 6.64
N LEU A 12 -11.71 0.25 5.71
CA LEU A 12 -11.22 -0.01 4.36
C LEU A 12 -9.77 -0.47 4.35
N MET A 13 -8.90 0.18 5.12
CA MET A 13 -7.47 -0.14 5.15
C MET A 13 -7.21 -1.47 5.86
N LEU A 14 -7.71 -1.63 7.08
CA LEU A 14 -7.50 -2.84 7.88
C LEU A 14 -8.29 -4.01 7.27
N GLY A 15 -9.59 -3.82 7.04
CA GLY A 15 -10.46 -4.84 6.49
C GLY A 15 -10.06 -5.25 5.07
N GLY A 16 -9.66 -4.30 4.23
CA GLY A 16 -9.16 -4.58 2.88
C GLY A 16 -7.90 -5.42 2.89
N VAL A 17 -6.90 -5.08 3.72
CA VAL A 17 -5.68 -5.88 3.85
C VAL A 17 -6.02 -7.27 4.40
N PHE A 18 -6.78 -7.39 5.49
CA PHE A 18 -7.13 -8.68 6.07
C PHE A 18 -7.87 -9.58 5.08
N ALA A 19 -8.90 -9.06 4.40
CA ALA A 19 -9.68 -9.83 3.44
C ALA A 19 -8.82 -10.32 2.26
N LEU A 20 -7.97 -9.45 1.71
CA LEU A 20 -7.15 -9.80 0.55
C LEU A 20 -5.97 -10.71 0.91
N VAL A 21 -5.39 -10.59 2.10
CA VAL A 21 -4.33 -11.51 2.56
C VAL A 21 -4.85 -12.94 2.66
N LEU A 22 -6.10 -13.14 3.07
CA LEU A 22 -6.72 -14.48 3.16
C LEU A 22 -6.87 -15.19 1.81
N THR A 23 -6.72 -14.46 0.69
CA THR A 23 -6.71 -15.07 -0.66
C THR A 23 -5.39 -15.77 -0.99
N GLY A 24 -4.33 -15.56 -0.20
CA GLY A 24 -2.99 -16.09 -0.47
C GLY A 24 -2.19 -15.29 -1.53
N PHE A 25 -2.72 -14.15 -2.00
CA PHE A 25 -2.00 -13.28 -2.95
C PHE A 25 -0.77 -12.62 -2.30
N PRO A 26 0.32 -12.33 -3.04
CA PRO A 26 1.52 -11.78 -2.44
C PRO A 26 1.28 -10.47 -1.69
N ILE A 27 1.78 -10.40 -0.45
CA ILE A 27 1.48 -9.34 0.51
C ILE A 27 1.81 -7.93 0.00
N ALA A 28 2.86 -7.79 -0.80
CA ALA A 28 3.28 -6.50 -1.36
C ALA A 28 2.19 -5.89 -2.26
N PHE A 29 1.54 -6.72 -3.09
CA PHE A 29 0.45 -6.26 -3.95
C PHE A 29 -0.82 -5.97 -3.15
N VAL A 30 -1.10 -6.77 -2.12
CA VAL A 30 -2.26 -6.55 -1.24
C VAL A 30 -2.14 -5.19 -0.53
N ILE A 31 -1.03 -4.96 0.17
CA ILE A 31 -0.82 -3.70 0.91
C ILE A 31 -0.72 -2.52 -0.06
N GLY A 32 0.04 -2.68 -1.16
CA GLY A 32 0.22 -1.62 -2.15
C GLY A 32 -1.07 -1.19 -2.82
N SER A 33 -1.92 -2.13 -3.23
CA SER A 33 -3.20 -1.83 -3.88
C SER A 33 -4.21 -1.17 -2.93
N VAL A 34 -4.33 -1.66 -1.69
CA VAL A 34 -5.21 -1.04 -0.68
C VAL A 34 -4.75 0.38 -0.36
N ALA A 35 -3.45 0.57 -0.13
CA ALA A 35 -2.89 1.90 0.13
C ALA A 35 -3.05 2.85 -1.07
N PHE A 36 -2.90 2.36 -2.29
CA PHE A 36 -3.09 3.14 -3.51
C PHE A 36 -4.54 3.57 -3.72
N ILE A 37 -5.49 2.63 -3.62
CA ILE A 37 -6.92 2.90 -3.82
C ILE A 37 -7.41 3.88 -2.75
N VAL A 38 -7.17 3.59 -1.47
CA VAL A 38 -7.64 4.47 -0.38
C VAL A 38 -6.90 5.81 -0.41
N GLY A 39 -5.60 5.82 -0.73
CA GLY A 39 -4.84 7.05 -0.93
C GLY A 39 -5.44 7.94 -2.02
N ILE A 40 -5.78 7.38 -3.18
CA ILE A 40 -6.45 8.13 -4.25
C ILE A 40 -7.82 8.66 -3.83
N LEU A 41 -8.56 7.93 -3.00
CA LEU A 41 -9.87 8.38 -2.54
C LEU A 41 -9.80 9.53 -1.52
N ILE A 42 -8.73 9.61 -0.72
CA ILE A 42 -8.56 10.58 0.39
C ILE A 42 -7.62 11.75 0.05
N PHE A 43 -6.46 11.48 -0.57
CA PHE A 43 -5.41 12.46 -0.89
C PHE A 43 -5.21 12.73 -2.37
N GLY A 44 -5.68 11.83 -3.23
CA GLY A 44 -5.86 12.10 -4.66
C GLY A 44 -4.61 11.68 -5.41
N PRO A 45 -4.66 11.70 -6.74
CA PRO A 45 -3.58 11.14 -7.54
C PRO A 45 -2.23 11.81 -7.22
N ASP A 46 -2.17 13.14 -7.19
CA ASP A 46 -0.92 13.88 -7.01
C ASP A 46 -0.20 13.55 -5.68
N ILE A 47 -0.89 13.72 -4.55
CA ILE A 47 -0.34 13.43 -3.23
C ILE A 47 -0.05 11.94 -3.07
N THR A 48 -0.94 11.06 -3.54
CA THR A 48 -0.76 9.61 -3.42
C THR A 48 0.46 9.13 -4.18
N TYR A 49 0.67 9.61 -5.41
CA TYR A 49 1.85 9.25 -6.18
C TYR A 49 3.14 9.74 -5.53
N HIS A 50 3.15 10.96 -4.98
CA HIS A 50 4.32 11.46 -4.27
C HIS A 50 4.69 10.61 -3.04
N ILE A 51 3.67 10.24 -2.24
CA ILE A 51 3.85 9.34 -1.09
C ILE A 51 4.39 7.99 -1.56
N LEU A 52 3.70 7.34 -2.51
CA LEU A 52 4.07 6.01 -2.97
C LEU A 52 5.47 6.00 -3.59
N TYR A 53 5.81 6.98 -4.42
CA TYR A 53 7.14 7.12 -5.00
C TYR A 53 8.22 7.14 -3.92
N THR A 54 8.04 7.97 -2.89
CA THR A 54 8.99 8.09 -1.78
C THR A 54 9.12 6.77 -1.02
N ARG A 55 8.02 6.04 -0.80
CA ARG A 55 8.03 4.73 -0.12
C ARG A 55 8.71 3.66 -0.96
N PHE A 56 8.40 3.59 -2.25
CA PHE A 56 9.03 2.64 -3.17
C PHE A 56 10.53 2.89 -3.30
N TYR A 57 10.93 4.16 -3.42
CA TYR A 57 12.35 4.53 -3.44
C TYR A 57 13.05 4.10 -2.14
N GLY A 58 12.46 4.39 -0.97
CA GLY A 58 13.01 3.93 0.31
C GLY A 58 13.09 2.39 0.45
N LEU A 59 12.13 1.67 -0.13
CA LEU A 59 12.16 0.20 -0.17
C LEU A 59 13.27 -0.33 -1.10
N SER A 60 13.50 0.31 -2.25
CA SER A 60 14.58 -0.09 -3.17
C SER A 60 15.98 0.09 -2.58
N LEU A 61 16.12 0.99 -1.60
CA LEU A 61 17.37 1.26 -0.90
C LEU A 61 17.54 0.43 0.38
N ASN A 62 16.56 -0.41 0.75
CA ASN A 62 16.63 -1.19 1.98
C ASN A 62 17.64 -2.34 1.84
N TYR A 63 18.69 -2.31 2.66
CA TYR A 63 19.76 -3.31 2.70
C TYR A 63 19.28 -4.77 2.76
N PRO A 64 18.25 -5.12 3.56
CA PRO A 64 17.71 -6.48 3.56
C PRO A 64 17.16 -6.91 2.19
N TYR A 65 16.49 -6.02 1.46
CA TYR A 65 15.96 -6.34 0.12
C TYR A 65 17.06 -6.37 -0.96
N LEU A 66 18.17 -5.65 -0.75
CA LEU A 66 19.37 -5.75 -1.60
C LEU A 66 20.16 -7.04 -1.32
N ALA A 67 20.09 -7.54 -0.09
CA ALA A 67 20.81 -8.75 0.35
C ALA A 67 20.02 -10.05 0.13
N VAL A 68 18.70 -9.97 -0.11
CA VAL A 68 17.92 -11.13 -0.58
C VAL A 68 18.38 -11.44 -2.00
N PRO A 69 18.92 -12.63 -2.26
CA PRO A 69 19.30 -13.00 -3.60
C PRO A 69 18.05 -13.00 -4.48
N LEU A 70 18.08 -12.34 -5.64
CA LEU A 70 17.05 -12.46 -6.69
C LEU A 70 17.06 -13.86 -7.35
N PHE A 71 17.45 -14.89 -6.61
CA PHE A 71 17.46 -16.26 -7.10
C PHE A 71 16.09 -16.89 -6.81
N THR A 72 15.40 -17.21 -7.91
CA THR A 72 14.40 -18.28 -7.97
C THR A 72 15.01 -19.61 -7.59
#